data_AF-A0AAW2U0S1-F1
#
_entry.id   AF-A0AAW2U0S1-F1
#
_cell.length_a   1.000
_cell.length_b   1.000
_cell.length_c   1.000
_cell.angle_alpha   90.00
_cell.angle_beta   90.00
_cell.angle_gamma   90.00
#
_symmetry.space_group_name_H-M   'P 1'
#
loop_
_entity.id
_entity.type
_entity.pdbx_description
1 polymer ?
#
loop_
_entity_poly.entity_id
_entity_poly.type
_entity_poly.pdbx_seq_one_letter_code
_entity_poly.pdbx_strand_id
1 'polypeptide(L)'
;MDAPILLEDFGQKVDLTRRIREVLLNYPEGTTVLKELIQNADDAGATTVRLCLDRRKHGVDSLLSDSLAQWQGPALLAYNDAVFTEEDFVSISRIGGSSKHAKPWKTGRFG
;
A
#
# COMPACT_ATOMS: atom_id res chain seq x y z
N MET A 1 47.29 -13.21 1.74
CA MET A 1 46.20 -12.54 2.49
C MET A 1 45.27 -12.00 1.44
N ASP A 2 44.25 -12.77 1.09
CA ASP A 2 43.32 -12.42 0.02
C ASP A 2 42.22 -11.53 0.58
N ALA A 3 42.06 -10.35 -0.02
CA ALA A 3 41.02 -9.40 0.36
C ALA A 3 39.64 -9.99 -0.01
N PRO A 4 38.60 -9.81 0.82
CA PRO A 4 37.27 -10.30 0.49
C PRO A 4 36.74 -9.50 -0.70
N ILE A 5 36.43 -10.21 -1.78
CA ILE A 5 35.67 -9.67 -2.92
C ILE A 5 34.31 -9.24 -2.35
N LEU A 6 34.10 -7.93 -2.24
CA LEU A 6 32.76 -7.37 -2.07
C LEU A 6 32.00 -7.71 -3.36
N LEU A 7 31.24 -8.81 -3.31
CA LEU A 7 30.28 -9.14 -4.35
C LEU A 7 29.22 -8.03 -4.31
N GLU A 8 29.39 -6.99 -5.14
CA GLU A 8 28.28 -6.09 -5.44
C GLU A 8 27.16 -6.95 -6.04
N ASP A 9 25.98 -6.82 -5.45
CA ASP A 9 24.77 -7.54 -5.85
C ASP A 9 24.50 -7.30 -7.35
N PHE A 10 24.85 -8.30 -8.18
CA PHE A 10 24.77 -8.22 -9.65
C PHE A 10 23.35 -8.57 -10.09
N GLY A 11 22.60 -7.56 -10.54
CA GLY A 11 21.23 -7.75 -11.01
C GLY A 11 20.57 -6.44 -11.44
N GLN A 12 19.41 -6.56 -12.08
CA GLN A 12 18.60 -5.40 -12.46
C GLN A 12 17.90 -4.82 -11.22
N LYS A 13 18.17 -3.55 -10.91
CA LYS A 13 17.51 -2.81 -9.83
C LYS A 13 16.38 -1.96 -10.42
N VAL A 14 15.19 -2.04 -9.82
CA VAL A 14 14.06 -1.17 -10.17
C VAL A 14 13.78 -0.26 -8.98
N ASP A 15 13.74 1.04 -9.25
CA ASP A 15 13.34 2.02 -8.24
C ASP A 15 11.87 1.83 -7.87
N LEU A 16 11.57 1.74 -6.57
CA LEU A 16 10.21 1.55 -6.06
C LEU A 16 9.26 2.68 -6.52
N THR A 17 9.72 3.93 -6.52
CA THR A 17 8.92 5.08 -6.96
C THR A 17 8.63 5.00 -8.46
N ARG A 18 9.58 4.50 -9.25
CA ARG A 18 9.36 4.21 -10.68
C ARG A 18 8.30 3.13 -10.85
N ARG A 19 8.37 2.05 -10.07
CA ARG A 19 7.38 0.97 -10.12
C ARG A 19 5.97 1.46 -9.77
N ILE A 20 5.84 2.27 -8.70
CA ILE A 20 4.56 2.88 -8.31
C ILE A 20 4.04 3.77 -9.43
N ARG A 21 4.90 4.61 -10.04
CA ARG A 21 4.51 5.46 -11.19
C ARG A 21 3.99 4.63 -12.36
N GLU A 22 4.67 3.54 -12.71
CA GLU A 22 4.23 2.63 -13.78
C GLU A 22 2.86 1.99 -13.48
N VAL A 23 2.60 1.62 -12.22
CA VAL A 23 1.26 1.15 -11.81
C VAL A 23 0.25 2.27 -11.99
N LEU A 24 0.51 3.48 -11.47
CA LEU A 24 -0.42 4.62 -11.56
C LEU A 24 -0.79 5.01 -12.99
N LEU A 25 0.14 4.91 -13.95
CA LEU A 25 -0.13 5.17 -15.37
C LEU A 25 -1.23 4.25 -15.95
N ASN A 26 -1.42 3.06 -15.38
CA ASN A 26 -2.47 2.12 -15.78
C ASN A 26 -3.82 2.37 -15.08
N TYR A 27 -3.92 3.39 -14.22
CA TYR A 27 -5.13 3.76 -13.46
C TYR A 27 -5.54 5.23 -13.70
N PRO A 28 -5.92 5.61 -14.94
CA PRO A 28 -6.15 7.01 -15.30
C PRO A 28 -7.41 7.63 -14.68
N GLU A 29 -8.41 6.83 -14.29
CA GLU A 29 -9.76 7.34 -13.96
C GLU A 29 -9.98 7.77 -12.50
N GLY A 30 -8.96 7.69 -11.63
CA GLY A 30 -8.98 8.25 -10.26
C GLY A 30 -9.95 7.62 -9.24
N THR A 31 -11.12 7.15 -9.68
CA THR A 31 -12.16 6.52 -8.86
C THR A 31 -11.92 5.04 -8.64
N THR A 32 -11.02 4.42 -9.41
CA THR A 32 -10.66 3.00 -9.28
C THR A 32 -10.11 2.68 -7.89
N VAL A 33 -9.47 3.64 -7.21
CA VAL A 33 -8.97 3.47 -5.84
C VAL A 33 -10.10 3.10 -4.86
N LEU A 34 -11.30 3.67 -5.02
CA LEU A 34 -12.43 3.36 -4.15
C LEU A 34 -12.94 1.93 -4.40
N LYS A 35 -12.95 1.50 -5.67
CA LYS A 35 -13.35 0.14 -6.05
C LYS A 35 -12.38 -0.89 -5.49
N GLU A 36 -11.08 -0.63 -5.58
CA GLU A 36 -10.03 -1.51 -5.04
C GLU A 36 -10.11 -1.60 -3.51
N LEU A 37 -10.40 -0.49 -2.81
CA LEU A 37 -10.62 -0.51 -1.36
C LEU A 37 -11.84 -1.35 -0.95
N ILE A 38 -12.92 -1.29 -1.73
CA ILE A 38 -14.12 -2.13 -1.51
C ILE A 38 -13.80 -3.60 -1.78
N GLN A 39 -13.06 -3.89 -2.86
CA GLN A 39 -12.63 -5.26 -3.17
C GLN A 39 -11.73 -5.85 -2.09
N ASN A 40 -10.78 -5.08 -1.55
CA ASN A 40 -9.95 -5.54 -0.43
C ASN A 40 -10.78 -5.87 0.81
N ALA A 41 -11.84 -5.10 1.08
CA ALA A 41 -12.76 -5.38 2.17
C ALA A 41 -13.58 -6.65 1.92
N ASP A 42 -14.07 -6.86 0.71
CA ASP A 42 -14.79 -8.08 0.30
C ASP A 42 -13.88 -9.33 0.40
N ASP A 43 -12.65 -9.25 -0.11
CA ASP A 43 -11.63 -10.31 -0.01
C ASP A 43 -11.26 -10.66 1.44
N ALA A 44 -11.41 -9.70 2.36
CA ALA A 44 -11.21 -9.88 3.80
C ALA A 44 -12.48 -10.39 4.53
N GLY A 45 -13.61 -10.50 3.84
CA GLY A 45 -14.90 -10.92 4.42
C GLY A 45 -15.58 -9.85 5.26
N ALA A 46 -15.27 -8.57 5.04
CA ALA A 46 -15.93 -7.46 5.72
C ALA A 46 -17.42 -7.38 5.34
N THR A 47 -18.26 -7.00 6.31
CA THR A 47 -19.69 -6.75 6.07
C THR A 47 -20.03 -5.28 5.98
N THR A 48 -19.11 -4.42 6.44
CA THR A 48 -19.27 -2.96 6.48
C THR A 48 -18.05 -2.29 5.90
N VAL A 49 -18.26 -1.35 4.97
CA VAL A 49 -17.24 -0.42 4.48
C VAL A 49 -17.71 1.01 4.71
N ARG A 50 -16.81 1.89 5.18
CA ARG A 50 -17.06 3.32 5.33
C ARG A 50 -15.95 4.13 4.68
N LEU A 51 -16.33 5.10 3.86
CA LEU A 51 -15.43 6.09 3.29
C LEU A 51 -15.77 7.45 3.90
N CYS A 52 -14.76 8.14 4.42
CA CYS A 52 -14.95 9.44 5.07
C CYS A 52 -13.92 10.45 4.52
N LEU A 53 -14.42 11.54 3.93
CA LEU A 53 -13.58 12.70 3.64
C LEU A 53 -13.42 13.52 4.92
N ASP A 54 -12.33 13.28 5.63
CA ASP A 54 -11.97 14.04 6.81
C ASP A 54 -11.27 15.34 6.41
N ARG A 55 -11.90 16.47 6.72
CA ARG A 55 -11.37 17.81 6.40
C ARG A 55 -10.60 18.46 7.55
N ARG A 56 -10.42 17.74 8.66
CA ARG A 56 -9.72 18.26 9.83
C ARG A 56 -8.23 18.49 9.53
N LYS A 57 -7.62 19.30 10.38
CA LYS A 57 -6.16 19.48 10.47
C LYS A 57 -5.74 19.11 11.89
N HIS A 58 -4.66 18.37 12.02
CA HIS A 58 -4.14 17.87 13.28
C HIS A 58 -2.91 18.68 13.72
N GLY A 59 -2.62 18.64 15.02
CA GLY A 59 -1.44 19.31 15.59
C GLY A 59 -0.13 18.69 15.09
N VAL A 60 0.96 19.46 15.17
CA VAL A 60 2.29 19.07 14.70
C VAL A 60 3.34 19.00 15.82
N ASP A 61 2.94 19.29 17.06
CA ASP A 61 3.87 19.50 18.18
C ASP A 61 4.45 18.21 18.78
N SER A 62 3.86 17.04 18.45
CA SER A 62 4.24 15.73 19.01
C SER A 62 4.38 14.66 17.93
N LEU A 63 5.06 15.00 16.83
CA LEU A 63 5.32 14.07 15.72
C LEU A 63 6.64 13.32 15.94
N LEU A 64 6.76 12.13 15.33
CA LEU A 64 8.01 11.36 15.32
C LEU A 64 9.15 12.09 14.59
N SER A 65 8.81 12.95 13.63
CA SER A 65 9.73 13.81 12.89
C SER A 65 8.97 15.03 12.36
N ASP A 66 9.62 16.20 12.36
CA ASP A 66 9.08 17.45 11.82
C ASP A 66 8.66 17.33 10.35
N SER A 67 9.34 16.46 9.58
CA SER A 67 9.01 16.18 8.17
C SER A 67 7.60 15.64 7.95
N LEU A 68 6.99 15.06 8.99
CA LEU A 68 5.63 14.52 8.94
C LEU A 68 4.54 15.59 9.06
N ALA A 69 4.88 16.83 9.42
CA ALA A 69 3.91 17.92 9.60
C ALA A 69 3.05 18.17 8.36
N GLN A 70 3.62 17.97 7.16
CA GLN A 70 2.90 18.11 5.89
C GLN A 70 1.72 17.15 5.73
N TRP A 71 1.70 16.02 6.46
CA TRP A 71 0.68 14.98 6.36
C TRP A 71 -0.46 15.12 7.37
N GLN A 72 -0.43 16.14 8.24
CA GLN A 72 -1.45 16.37 9.28
C GLN A 72 -2.71 17.10 8.76
N GLY A 73 -2.90 17.19 7.44
CA GLY A 73 -4.02 17.87 6.80
C GLY A 73 -5.24 16.98 6.53
N PRO A 74 -6.17 17.45 5.67
CA PRO A 74 -7.32 16.68 5.23
C PRO A 74 -6.93 15.32 4.63
N ALA A 75 -7.74 14.29 4.88
CA ALA A 75 -7.50 12.92 4.46
C ALA A 75 -8.78 12.21 3.99
N LEU A 76 -8.61 11.20 3.13
CA LEU A 76 -9.66 10.23 2.84
C LEU A 76 -9.43 9.00 3.73
N LEU A 77 -10.34 8.75 4.66
CA LEU A 77 -10.30 7.58 5.54
C LEU A 77 -11.13 6.45 4.91
N ALA A 78 -10.58 5.24 4.92
CA ALA A 78 -11.26 4.02 4.51
C ALA A 78 -11.27 3.04 5.69
N TYR A 79 -12.47 2.61 6.09
CA TYR A 79 -12.69 1.65 7.16
C TYR A 79 -13.42 0.44 6.61
N ASN A 80 -13.05 -0.75 7.07
CA ASN A 80 -13.85 -1.95 6.99
C ASN A 80 -13.83 -2.69 8.34
N ASP A 81 -14.79 -3.57 8.60
CA ASP A 81 -14.95 -4.30 9.86
C ASP A 81 -14.21 -5.65 9.92
N ALA A 82 -13.41 -5.99 8.91
CA ALA A 82 -12.47 -7.11 8.99
C ALA A 82 -11.17 -6.70 9.70
N VAL A 83 -10.44 -7.69 10.22
CA VAL A 83 -9.17 -7.51 10.93
C VAL A 83 -8.05 -8.13 10.11
N PHE A 84 -6.94 -7.41 9.96
CA PHE A 84 -5.75 -7.92 9.25
C PHE A 84 -5.22 -9.19 9.91
N THR A 85 -4.85 -10.18 9.11
CA THR A 85 -4.03 -11.31 9.54
C THR A 85 -2.54 -10.98 9.43
N GLU A 86 -1.68 -11.84 9.97
CA GLU A 86 -0.23 -11.71 9.82
C GLU A 86 0.19 -11.73 8.34
N GLU A 87 -0.46 -12.57 7.53
CA GLU A 87 -0.22 -12.63 6.09
C GLU A 87 -0.62 -11.33 5.38
N ASP A 88 -1.70 -10.66 5.81
CA ASP A 88 -2.11 -9.37 5.25
C ASP A 88 -1.06 -8.28 5.56
N PHE A 89 -0.46 -8.29 6.75
CA PHE A 89 0.65 -7.39 7.09
C PHE A 89 1.90 -7.63 6.23
N VAL A 90 2.24 -8.89 5.97
CA VAL A 90 3.36 -9.24 5.08
C VAL A 90 3.05 -8.88 3.62
N SER A 91 1.80 -9.04 3.20
CA SER A 91 1.36 -8.72 1.83
C SER A 91 1.38 -7.20 1.58
N ILE A 92 0.82 -6.40 2.49
CA ILE A 92 0.73 -4.94 2.30
C ILE A 92 2.10 -4.26 2.26
N SER A 93 3.13 -4.85 2.87
CA SER A 93 4.50 -4.33 2.82
C SER A 93 5.24 -4.65 1.50
N ARG A 94 4.71 -5.54 0.66
CA ARG A 94 5.37 -6.03 -0.57
C ARG A 94 4.79 -5.39 -1.82
N ILE A 95 5.27 -4.20 -2.15
CA ILE A 95 4.84 -3.49 -3.36
C ILE A 95 5.30 -4.24 -4.62
N GLY A 96 4.35 -4.68 -5.45
CA GLY A 96 4.62 -5.37 -6.71
C GLY A 96 4.96 -6.86 -6.59
N GLY A 97 4.90 -7.42 -5.38
CA GLY A 97 5.13 -8.84 -5.08
C GLY A 97 3.84 -9.66 -4.99
N SER A 98 2.85 -9.37 -5.83
CA SER A 98 1.56 -10.07 -5.80
C SER A 98 1.79 -11.56 -6.00
N SER A 99 1.64 -12.34 -4.94
CA SER A 99 1.83 -13.79 -4.94
C SER A 99 0.55 -14.44 -5.48
N LYS A 100 0.21 -14.16 -6.74
CA LYS A 100 -1.03 -14.63 -7.40
C LYS A 100 -1.13 -16.16 -7.56
N HIS A 101 -0.19 -16.92 -7.01
CA HIS A 101 -0.18 -18.37 -7.14
C HIS A 101 -0.97 -19.12 -6.06
N ALA A 102 -1.44 -18.46 -4.98
CA ALA A 102 -2.06 -19.18 -3.86
C ALA A 102 -3.60 -19.12 -3.77
N LYS A 103 -4.27 -18.08 -4.30
CA LYS A 103 -5.74 -17.91 -4.14
C LYS A 103 -6.41 -17.40 -5.41
N PRO A 104 -6.94 -18.29 -6.27
CA PRO A 104 -7.56 -17.93 -7.56
C PRO A 104 -8.78 -17.00 -7.48
N TRP A 105 -9.37 -16.82 -6.29
CA TRP A 105 -10.57 -16.00 -6.09
C TRP A 105 -10.27 -14.58 -5.57
N LYS A 106 -9.05 -14.29 -5.11
CA LYS A 106 -8.67 -12.91 -4.73
C LYS A 106 -8.39 -12.13 -6.02
N THR A 107 -9.27 -11.21 -6.37
CA THR A 107 -9.27 -10.53 -7.68
C THR A 107 -8.37 -9.29 -7.74
N GLY A 108 -7.70 -8.94 -6.64
CA GLY A 108 -6.73 -7.86 -6.56
C GLY A 108 -5.61 -8.02 -7.60
N ARG A 109 -5.48 -7.04 -8.51
CA ARG A 109 -4.50 -7.11 -9.60
C ARG A 109 -3.06 -6.90 -9.11
N PHE A 110 -2.86 -6.36 -7.91
CA PHE A 110 -1.55 -6.00 -7.36
C PHE A 110 -1.37 -6.27 -5.84
N GLY A 111 -2.27 -7.06 -5.23
CA GLY A 111 -2.13 -7.65 -3.88
C GLY A 111 -1.76 -9.12 -3.95
#